data_AF-A0A3Q1CNM6-F1
#
_entry.id   AF-A0A3Q1CNM6-F1
#
_cell.length_a   1.000
_cell.length_b   1.000
_cell.length_c   1.000
_cell.angle_alpha   90.00
_cell.angle_beta   90.00
_cell.angle_gamma   90.00
#
_symmetry.space_group_name_H-M   'P 1'
#
loop_
_entity.id
_entity.type
_entity.pdbx_description
1 polymer ?
#
loop_
_entity_poly.entity_id
_entity_poly.type
_entity_poly.pdbx_seq_one_letter_code
_entity_poly.pdbx_strand_id
1 'polypeptide(L)'
;MAAGFLVTLYEYSPLFYISVVSLCFVITAAMVLGWCGFDVPVILRNSEETESIVSTPERQMVQVTNPFTLVLGSGPACVTGGVSVRPCCLEPCVLSCFWGCEVIALQRALQAHQHGLRLHTPEHFQEALHLQYQYYQRFHISVENREEYRTQIPSDQGITDFGPLPREHYPLVAVLTVADAGARHTYNIVASVTVIHVPDDKYDLSARVLFQYLLTSQGNMYELKVSQRLWVEEELEVCRLRPGVIPSVLNFLAHLERVRARKTTTKQP
;
A
#
# COMPACT_ATOMS: atom_id res chain seq x y z
N MET A 1 -32.79 9.88 64.20
CA MET A 1 -33.37 8.59 63.74
C MET A 1 -32.71 8.00 62.48
N ALA A 2 -31.65 8.59 61.92
CA ALA A 2 -30.91 8.01 60.77
C ALA A 2 -29.71 7.14 61.17
N ALA A 3 -29.10 7.40 62.34
CA ALA A 3 -27.93 6.65 62.82
C ALA A 3 -28.26 5.24 63.34
N GLY A 4 -29.48 5.04 63.89
CA GLY A 4 -29.92 3.73 64.36
C GLY A 4 -30.17 2.73 63.23
N PHE A 5 -30.55 3.21 62.03
CA PHE A 5 -30.75 2.38 60.85
C PHE A 5 -29.43 1.94 60.20
N LEU A 6 -28.37 2.74 60.31
CA LEU A 6 -27.05 2.39 59.79
C LEU A 6 -26.34 1.32 60.63
N VAL A 7 -26.57 1.33 61.95
CA VAL A 7 -25.96 0.34 62.86
C VAL A 7 -26.69 -1.00 62.79
N THR A 8 -28.02 -1.01 62.58
CA THR A 8 -28.77 -2.27 62.40
C THR A 8 -28.57 -2.91 61.02
N LEU A 9 -28.16 -2.14 60.01
CA LEU A 9 -27.73 -2.65 58.69
C LEU A 9 -26.33 -3.30 58.70
N TYR A 10 -25.55 -3.11 59.77
CA TYR A 10 -24.21 -3.70 59.88
C TYR A 10 -24.23 -5.13 60.43
N GLU A 11 -25.25 -5.49 61.23
CA GLU A 11 -25.43 -6.84 61.80
C GLU A 11 -26.32 -7.77 60.96
N TYR A 12 -27.01 -7.23 59.95
CA TYR A 12 -27.65 -8.00 58.88
C TYR A 12 -26.90 -7.69 57.59
N SER A 13 -26.07 -8.55 57.03
CA SER A 13 -26.41 -9.89 56.56
C SER A 13 -25.58 -10.00 55.29
N PRO A 14 -25.07 -11.19 54.90
CA PRO A 14 -24.46 -11.43 53.60
C PRO A 14 -25.22 -10.74 52.44
N LEU A 15 -26.53 -10.56 52.59
CA LEU A 15 -27.42 -9.81 51.69
C LEU A 15 -26.98 -8.37 51.38
N PHE A 16 -26.39 -7.61 52.30
CA PHE A 16 -25.91 -6.25 52.03
C PHE A 16 -24.64 -6.28 51.16
N TYR A 17 -23.72 -7.18 51.43
CA TYR A 17 -22.54 -7.37 50.58
C TYR A 17 -22.92 -7.94 49.21
N ILE A 18 -23.86 -8.89 49.17
CA ILE A 18 -24.42 -9.45 47.94
C ILE A 18 -25.13 -8.36 47.13
N SER A 19 -25.88 -7.45 47.77
CA SER A 19 -26.56 -6.36 47.08
C SER A 19 -25.58 -5.33 46.51
N VAL A 20 -24.52 -4.98 47.25
CA VAL A 20 -23.46 -4.08 46.77
C VAL A 20 -22.68 -4.71 45.61
N VAL A 21 -22.30 -5.99 45.71
CA VAL A 21 -21.59 -6.70 44.63
C VAL A 21 -22.49 -6.87 43.40
N SER A 22 -23.76 -7.20 43.59
CA SER A 22 -24.77 -7.28 42.52
C SER A 22 -24.96 -5.92 41.84
N LEU A 23 -25.10 -4.84 42.62
CA LEU A 23 -25.22 -3.49 42.09
C LEU A 23 -23.99 -3.09 41.27
N CYS A 24 -22.79 -3.41 41.77
CA CYS A 24 -21.54 -3.18 41.06
C CYS A 24 -21.48 -3.97 39.74
N PHE A 25 -21.93 -5.23 39.75
CA PHE A 25 -22.01 -6.06 38.55
C PHE A 25 -23.02 -5.52 37.54
N VAL A 26 -24.20 -5.06 37.99
CA VAL A 26 -25.22 -4.45 37.12
C VAL A 26 -24.71 -3.16 36.51
N ILE A 27 -24.05 -2.29 37.28
CA ILE A 27 -23.47 -1.05 36.75
C ILE A 27 -22.37 -1.37 35.73
N THR A 28 -21.50 -2.34 36.03
CA THR A 28 -20.42 -2.74 35.12
C THR A 28 -20.98 -3.38 33.85
N ALA A 29 -21.98 -4.25 33.96
CA ALA A 29 -22.67 -4.84 32.83
C ALA A 29 -23.41 -3.79 32.00
N ALA A 30 -24.05 -2.79 32.63
CA ALA A 30 -24.68 -1.67 31.94
C ALA A 30 -23.64 -0.76 31.25
N MET A 31 -22.46 -0.57 31.84
CA MET A 31 -21.36 0.16 31.19
C MET A 31 -20.82 -0.61 29.99
N VAL A 32 -20.60 -1.93 30.13
CA VAL A 32 -20.12 -2.79 29.03
C VAL A 32 -21.19 -2.96 27.95
N LEU A 33 -22.47 -3.09 28.30
CA LEU A 33 -23.57 -3.14 27.33
C LEU A 33 -23.90 -1.76 26.76
N GLY A 34 -23.63 -0.67 27.45
CA GLY A 34 -23.74 0.69 26.92
C GLY A 34 -22.60 1.02 25.96
N TRP A 35 -21.40 0.53 26.27
CA TRP A 35 -20.21 0.67 25.44
C TRP A 35 -20.24 -0.29 24.24
N CYS A 36 -20.63 -1.56 24.43
CA CYS A 36 -20.77 -2.54 23.35
C CYS A 36 -22.12 -2.43 22.59
N GLY A 37 -23.18 -1.95 23.23
CA GLY A 37 -24.51 -1.84 22.62
C GLY A 37 -24.66 -0.64 21.67
N PHE A 38 -23.66 0.24 21.62
CA PHE A 38 -23.53 1.25 20.57
C PHE A 38 -22.56 0.84 19.45
N ASP A 39 -21.88 -0.31 19.58
CA ASP A 39 -20.89 -0.82 18.61
C ASP A 39 -21.26 -2.23 18.09
N VAL A 40 -22.55 -2.53 17.95
CA VAL A 40 -23.05 -3.67 17.17
C VAL A 40 -23.83 -3.14 15.97
N PRO A 41 -23.48 -3.54 14.72
CA PRO A 41 -24.23 -3.13 13.55
C PRO A 41 -25.65 -3.70 13.65
N VAL A 42 -26.63 -2.79 13.58
CA VAL A 42 -28.05 -3.07 13.51
C VAL A 42 -28.35 -3.90 12.25
N ILE A 43 -28.32 -5.23 12.37
CA ILE A 43 -28.80 -6.16 11.32
C ILE A 43 -29.98 -7.03 11.80
N LEU A 44 -30.35 -7.00 13.08
CA LEU A 44 -31.36 -7.93 13.60
C LEU A 44 -32.52 -7.29 14.38
N ARG A 45 -32.79 -6.00 14.19
CA ARG A 45 -33.96 -5.38 14.80
C ARG A 45 -34.51 -4.24 13.96
N ASN A 46 -35.42 -4.58 13.04
CA ASN A 46 -36.66 -3.86 12.71
C ASN A 46 -37.34 -4.55 11.52
N SER A 47 -38.17 -5.55 11.84
CA SER A 47 -39.40 -5.80 11.08
C SER A 47 -40.40 -4.74 11.55
N GLU A 48 -41.08 -4.11 10.60
CA GLU A 48 -42.19 -3.16 10.74
C GLU A 48 -41.82 -1.67 10.92
N GLU A 49 -42.01 -0.95 9.80
CA GLU A 49 -42.51 0.42 9.68
C GLU A 49 -41.67 1.57 10.27
N THR A 50 -40.75 2.09 9.45
CA THR A 50 -40.77 3.47 8.91
C THR A 50 -39.38 3.71 8.30
N GLU A 51 -39.23 3.38 7.01
CA GLU A 51 -38.01 3.63 6.24
C GLU A 51 -37.83 5.13 6.01
N SER A 52 -37.29 5.83 7.01
CA SER A 52 -36.51 7.04 6.73
C SER A 52 -35.17 6.57 6.17
N ILE A 53 -35.11 6.43 4.85
CA ILE A 53 -33.92 6.11 4.07
C ILE A 53 -32.93 7.27 4.28
N VAL A 54 -32.12 7.21 5.34
CA VAL A 54 -30.80 7.82 5.30
C VAL A 54 -29.99 6.89 4.41
N SER A 55 -30.08 7.16 3.12
CA SER A 55 -29.26 6.55 2.10
C SER A 55 -27.81 6.75 2.53
N THR A 56 -27.18 5.67 3.00
CA THR A 56 -25.74 5.52 2.81
C THR A 56 -25.51 5.86 1.35
N PRO A 57 -24.65 6.84 1.01
CA PRO A 57 -24.43 7.17 -0.38
C PRO A 57 -23.92 5.89 -1.01
N GLU A 58 -24.78 5.27 -1.82
CA GLU A 58 -24.46 4.09 -2.59
C GLU A 58 -23.26 4.53 -3.41
N ARG A 59 -22.06 4.10 -2.99
CA ARG A 59 -20.84 4.34 -3.75
C ARG A 59 -21.02 3.52 -5.00
N GLN A 60 -21.58 4.15 -6.01
CA GLN A 60 -21.67 3.61 -7.35
C GLN A 60 -20.29 3.05 -7.67
N MET A 61 -20.21 1.71 -7.78
CA MET A 61 -19.00 1.04 -8.20
C MET A 61 -18.81 1.37 -9.67
N VAL A 62 -18.28 2.55 -9.95
CA VAL A 62 -17.85 2.92 -11.30
C VAL A 62 -16.60 2.10 -11.55
N GLN A 63 -16.68 1.18 -12.51
CA GLN A 63 -15.52 0.47 -13.00
C GLN A 63 -14.57 1.48 -13.64
N VAL A 64 -13.55 1.91 -12.90
CA VAL A 64 -12.51 2.79 -13.43
C VAL A 64 -11.39 1.91 -13.98
N THR A 65 -11.24 1.90 -15.29
CA THR A 65 -10.14 1.21 -15.97
C THR A 65 -8.85 1.97 -15.72
N ASN A 66 -7.85 1.31 -15.13
CA ASN A 66 -6.51 1.86 -14.97
C ASN A 66 -5.69 1.62 -16.25
N PRO A 67 -5.34 2.67 -17.02
CA PRO A 67 -4.55 2.51 -18.24
C PRO A 67 -3.07 2.27 -17.98
N PHE A 68 -2.61 2.39 -16.72
CA PHE A 68 -1.21 2.34 -16.36
C PHE A 68 -0.90 1.15 -15.45
N THR A 69 0.09 0.35 -15.83
CA THR A 69 0.74 -0.60 -14.92
C THR A 69 2.25 -0.48 -15.10
N LEU A 70 2.99 -0.47 -13.99
CA LEU A 70 4.45 -0.47 -14.01
C LEU A 70 4.93 -1.65 -13.16
N VAL A 71 5.80 -2.47 -13.74
CA VAL A 71 6.41 -3.61 -13.07
C VAL A 71 7.93 -3.40 -13.04
N LEU A 72 8.58 -3.83 -11.96
CA LEU A 72 10.04 -3.88 -11.92
C LEU A 72 10.55 -4.97 -12.88
N GLY A 73 11.60 -4.64 -13.62
CA GLY A 73 12.26 -5.59 -14.51
C GLY A 73 13.04 -6.65 -13.73
N SER A 74 13.41 -7.71 -14.44
CA SER A 74 14.13 -8.87 -13.89
C SER A 74 15.64 -8.64 -13.72
N GLY A 75 16.17 -7.55 -14.28
CA GLY A 75 17.60 -7.21 -14.23
C GLY A 75 18.09 -6.78 -12.83
N PRO A 76 19.42 -6.79 -12.60
CA PRO A 76 19.99 -6.27 -11.37
C PRO A 76 19.65 -4.79 -11.22
N ALA A 77 19.28 -4.39 -10.00
CA ALA A 77 18.92 -3.02 -9.68
C ALA A 77 19.91 -2.46 -8.66
N CYS A 78 20.55 -1.35 -8.98
CA CYS A 78 21.34 -0.56 -8.04
C CYS A 78 21.44 0.89 -8.53
N VAL A 79 21.78 1.83 -7.66
CA VAL A 79 21.87 3.25 -8.04
C VAL A 79 22.89 3.48 -9.15
N THR A 80 24.07 2.86 -9.04
CA THR A 80 25.16 3.01 -10.02
C THR A 80 24.91 2.24 -11.31
N GLY A 81 24.23 1.10 -11.25
CA GLY A 81 23.92 0.23 -12.39
C GLY A 81 22.55 0.52 -13.03
N GLY A 82 21.73 1.35 -12.42
CA GLY A 82 20.37 1.61 -12.85
C GLY A 82 19.38 0.51 -12.49
N VAL A 83 18.15 0.67 -12.95
CA VAL A 83 17.05 -0.27 -12.74
C VAL A 83 16.25 -0.44 -14.03
N SER A 84 15.87 -1.68 -14.31
CA SER A 84 14.95 -2.00 -15.40
C SER A 84 13.52 -1.86 -14.92
N VAL A 85 12.66 -1.24 -15.73
CA VAL A 85 11.23 -1.11 -15.47
C VAL A 85 10.46 -1.50 -16.73
N ARG A 86 9.34 -2.18 -16.55
CA ARG A 86 8.48 -2.62 -17.64
C ARG A 86 7.10 -1.97 -17.50
N PRO A 87 6.79 -0.96 -18.31
CA PRO A 87 5.45 -0.41 -18.40
C PRO A 87 4.54 -1.36 -19.20
N CYS A 88 3.35 -1.62 -18.67
CA CYS A 88 2.29 -2.39 -19.29
C CYS A 88 1.06 -1.47 -19.40
N CYS A 89 1.02 -0.64 -20.43
CA CYS A 89 0.01 0.39 -20.61
C CYS A 89 -1.05 -0.04 -21.64
N LEU A 90 -2.29 0.42 -21.47
CA LEU A 90 -3.38 0.20 -22.43
C LEU A 90 -3.35 1.22 -23.58
N GLU A 91 -2.67 2.34 -23.39
CA GLU A 91 -2.54 3.45 -24.33
C GLU A 91 -1.06 3.83 -24.50
N PRO A 92 -0.70 4.54 -25.58
CA PRO A 92 0.63 5.13 -25.70
C PRO A 92 0.89 6.08 -24.52
N CYS A 93 1.99 5.85 -23.80
CA CYS A 93 2.31 6.55 -22.57
C CYS A 93 3.71 7.18 -22.62
N VAL A 94 3.94 8.16 -21.78
CA VAL A 94 5.28 8.69 -21.49
C VAL A 94 5.66 8.22 -20.09
N LEU A 95 6.77 7.51 -20.00
CA LEU A 95 7.40 7.14 -18.74
C LEU A 95 8.47 8.19 -18.40
N SER A 96 8.30 8.83 -17.25
CA SER A 96 9.21 9.82 -16.69
C SER A 96 9.86 9.28 -15.43
N CYS A 97 11.18 9.15 -15.42
CA CYS A 97 11.97 8.63 -14.31
C CYS A 97 12.74 9.76 -13.65
N PHE A 98 12.42 10.05 -12.39
CA PHE A 98 13.08 11.05 -11.56
C PHE A 98 13.93 10.36 -10.50
N TRP A 99 15.24 10.53 -10.58
CA TRP A 99 16.19 9.98 -9.62
C TRP A 99 16.51 10.99 -8.53
N GLY A 100 16.58 10.51 -7.28
CA GLY A 100 16.90 11.35 -6.13
C GLY A 100 15.87 12.45 -5.91
N CYS A 101 14.58 12.14 -6.05
CA CYS A 101 13.51 13.10 -5.84
C CYS A 101 13.35 13.40 -4.36
N GLU A 102 13.34 14.68 -3.97
CA GLU A 102 13.10 15.06 -2.58
C GLU A 102 11.71 14.59 -2.13
N VAL A 103 11.65 13.95 -0.95
CA VAL A 103 10.43 13.36 -0.40
C VAL A 103 9.36 14.44 -0.18
N ILE A 104 9.76 15.58 0.38
CA ILE A 104 8.86 16.71 0.67
C ILE A 104 8.36 17.35 -0.62
N ALA A 105 9.21 17.46 -1.64
CA ALA A 105 8.83 17.98 -2.96
C ALA A 105 7.76 17.11 -3.61
N LEU A 106 7.96 15.78 -3.61
CA LEU A 106 6.98 14.84 -4.14
C LEU A 106 5.65 14.94 -3.40
N GLN A 107 5.68 14.97 -2.07
CA GLN A 107 4.46 15.08 -1.28
C GLN A 107 3.73 16.40 -1.55
N ARG A 108 4.46 17.52 -1.69
CA ARG A 108 3.89 18.82 -2.05
C ARG A 108 3.26 18.80 -3.44
N ALA A 109 3.90 18.17 -4.42
CA ALA A 109 3.35 18.03 -5.77
C ALA A 109 2.04 17.21 -5.76
N LEU A 110 2.03 16.08 -5.05
CA LEU A 110 0.84 15.24 -4.89
C LEU A 110 -0.30 15.98 -4.16
N GLN A 111 0.02 16.77 -3.14
CA GLN A 111 -0.97 17.61 -2.46
C GLN A 111 -1.48 18.73 -3.37
N ALA A 112 -0.60 19.41 -4.11
CA ALA A 112 -1.00 20.44 -5.07
C ALA A 112 -1.98 19.88 -6.11
N HIS A 113 -1.83 18.59 -6.48
CA HIS A 113 -2.76 17.92 -7.36
C HIS A 113 -4.21 17.89 -6.82
N GLN A 114 -4.34 17.61 -5.53
CA GLN A 114 -5.63 17.59 -4.83
C GLN A 114 -6.25 18.98 -4.69
N HIS A 115 -5.42 20.02 -4.61
CA HIS A 115 -5.85 21.41 -4.41
C HIS A 115 -6.07 22.20 -5.73
N GLY A 116 -6.00 21.53 -6.88
CA GLY A 116 -6.42 22.11 -8.17
C GLY A 116 -5.37 22.08 -9.27
N LEU A 117 -4.09 21.85 -8.95
CA LEU A 117 -3.06 21.66 -9.98
C LEU A 117 -3.30 20.32 -10.70
N ARG A 118 -3.23 20.26 -12.02
CA ARG A 118 -3.48 19.01 -12.76
C ARG A 118 -2.18 18.42 -13.28
N LEU A 119 -1.70 17.36 -12.63
CA LEU A 119 -0.48 16.65 -13.02
C LEU A 119 -0.79 15.62 -14.11
N HIS A 120 -1.08 16.10 -15.32
CA HIS A 120 -1.50 15.25 -16.44
C HIS A 120 -0.44 15.13 -17.54
N THR A 121 0.66 15.89 -17.44
CA THR A 121 1.81 15.77 -18.34
C THR A 121 3.12 15.73 -17.55
N PRO A 122 4.20 15.20 -18.15
CA PRO A 122 5.53 15.19 -17.54
C PRO A 122 6.01 16.59 -17.12
N GLU A 123 5.73 17.60 -17.93
CA GLU A 123 6.18 18.98 -17.71
C GLU A 123 5.51 19.57 -16.47
N HIS A 124 4.18 19.41 -16.32
CA HIS A 124 3.47 19.83 -15.12
C HIS A 124 4.01 19.13 -13.87
N PHE A 125 4.40 17.86 -13.98
CA PHE A 125 4.98 17.13 -12.86
C PHE A 125 6.37 17.68 -12.49
N GLN A 126 7.21 17.97 -13.49
CA GLN A 126 8.53 18.53 -13.30
C GLN A 126 8.47 19.94 -12.67
N GLU A 127 7.53 20.77 -13.11
CA GLU A 127 7.24 22.08 -12.50
C GLU A 127 6.76 21.94 -11.05
N ALA A 128 5.86 21.00 -10.78
CA ALA A 128 5.33 20.77 -9.43
C ALA A 128 6.40 20.27 -8.44
N LEU A 129 7.41 19.56 -8.93
CA LEU A 129 8.59 19.17 -8.15
C LEU A 129 9.58 20.34 -7.92
N HIS A 130 9.39 21.49 -8.56
CA HIS A 130 10.33 22.62 -8.53
C HIS A 130 11.78 22.23 -8.85
N LEU A 131 11.98 21.26 -9.75
CA LEU A 131 13.30 20.72 -10.10
C LEU A 131 14.08 20.10 -8.91
N GLN A 132 13.40 19.71 -7.83
CA GLN A 132 13.99 19.08 -6.64
C GLN A 132 14.25 17.58 -6.87
N TYR A 133 15.06 17.26 -7.87
CA TYR A 133 15.54 15.92 -8.22
C TYR A 133 16.97 15.99 -8.78
N GLN A 134 17.69 14.87 -8.82
CA GLN A 134 19.10 14.83 -9.24
C GLN A 134 19.27 14.52 -10.74
N TYR A 135 18.44 13.62 -11.27
CA TYR A 135 18.48 13.24 -12.68
C TYR A 135 17.08 12.92 -13.21
N TYR A 136 16.83 13.28 -14.46
CA TYR A 136 15.55 13.08 -15.14
C TYR A 136 15.76 12.40 -16.49
N GLN A 137 14.97 11.35 -16.73
CA GLN A 137 14.96 10.63 -18.00
C GLN A 137 13.53 10.36 -18.43
N ARG A 138 13.27 10.41 -19.75
CA ARG A 138 11.95 10.15 -20.33
C ARG A 138 12.00 9.11 -21.43
N PHE A 139 10.95 8.30 -21.53
CA PHE A 139 10.77 7.28 -22.55
C PHE A 139 9.36 7.34 -23.12
N HIS A 140 9.24 7.20 -24.43
CA HIS A 140 7.95 7.04 -25.10
C HIS A 140 7.61 5.56 -25.21
N ILE A 141 6.46 5.17 -24.66
CA ILE A 141 5.99 3.80 -24.57
C ILE A 141 4.84 3.62 -25.57
N SER A 142 4.98 2.68 -26.49
CA SER A 142 3.87 2.24 -27.36
C SER A 142 3.13 1.07 -26.72
N VAL A 143 1.85 0.89 -27.08
CA VAL A 143 0.98 -0.18 -26.54
C VAL A 143 1.51 -1.58 -26.88
N GLU A 144 2.09 -1.72 -28.07
CA GLU A 144 2.61 -2.99 -28.60
C GLU A 144 3.94 -3.38 -27.95
N ASN A 145 4.67 -2.40 -27.38
CA ASN A 145 6.00 -2.61 -26.87
C ASN A 145 5.98 -3.04 -25.40
N ARG A 146 6.29 -4.32 -25.15
CA ARG A 146 6.46 -4.91 -23.81
C ARG A 146 7.92 -4.97 -23.35
N GLU A 147 8.81 -4.21 -23.98
CA GLU A 147 10.23 -4.15 -23.63
C GLU A 147 10.46 -3.62 -22.22
N GLU A 148 11.58 -4.05 -21.63
CA GLU A 148 12.09 -3.46 -20.40
C GLU A 148 12.90 -2.21 -20.74
N TYR A 149 12.63 -1.12 -20.02
CA TYR A 149 13.34 0.13 -20.14
C TYR A 149 14.31 0.25 -18.97
N ARG A 150 15.61 0.39 -19.27
CA ARG A 150 16.62 0.63 -18.25
C ARG A 150 16.78 2.13 -18.04
N THR A 151 16.57 2.57 -16.80
CA THR A 151 16.89 3.93 -16.36
C THR A 151 18.08 3.91 -15.42
N GLN A 152 18.98 4.88 -15.55
CA GLN A 152 20.23 4.92 -14.81
C GLN A 152 20.70 6.38 -14.66
N ILE A 153 21.29 6.69 -13.51
CA ILE A 153 21.98 7.97 -13.30
C ILE A 153 23.31 7.93 -14.05
N PRO A 154 23.63 8.96 -14.87
CA PRO A 154 24.92 9.06 -15.54
C PRO A 154 26.10 8.95 -14.55
N SER A 155 27.09 8.11 -14.88
CA SER A 155 28.20 7.80 -13.96
C SER A 155 29.08 9.00 -13.64
N ASP A 156 29.06 10.04 -14.46
CA ASP A 156 29.76 11.32 -14.27
C ASP A 156 29.21 12.14 -13.09
N GLN A 157 27.97 11.89 -12.64
CA GLN A 157 27.43 12.57 -11.46
C GLN A 157 27.98 12.01 -10.13
N GLY A 158 28.60 10.82 -10.14
CA GLY A 158 29.25 10.25 -8.95
C GLY A 158 28.32 9.93 -7.78
N ILE A 159 27.01 9.84 -8.01
CA ILE A 159 26.01 9.54 -6.98
C ILE A 159 26.01 8.02 -6.73
N THR A 160 26.29 7.62 -5.49
CA THR A 160 26.28 6.21 -5.07
C THR A 160 25.25 5.89 -4.00
N ASP A 161 24.72 6.90 -3.29
CA ASP A 161 23.68 6.76 -2.27
C ASP A 161 22.83 8.03 -2.12
N PHE A 162 21.69 7.92 -1.42
CA PHE A 162 20.78 9.05 -1.13
C PHE A 162 20.67 9.41 0.36
N GLY A 163 21.75 9.23 1.10
CA GLY A 163 21.84 9.58 2.52
C GLY A 163 21.34 8.50 3.49
N PRO A 164 21.49 8.74 4.80
CA PRO A 164 21.02 7.85 5.85
C PRO A 164 19.48 7.86 5.99
N LEU A 165 18.94 6.92 6.76
CA LEU A 165 17.54 6.90 7.21
C LEU A 165 17.35 7.86 8.41
N PRO A 166 16.19 8.53 8.50
CA PRO A 166 15.15 8.63 7.48
C PRO A 166 15.64 9.42 6.25
N ARG A 167 15.34 8.92 5.05
CA ARG A 167 15.83 9.52 3.81
C ARG A 167 15.09 10.79 3.48
N GLU A 168 15.84 11.77 2.98
CA GLU A 168 15.28 13.01 2.42
C GLU A 168 14.93 12.87 0.93
N HIS A 169 15.50 11.88 0.25
CA HIS A 169 15.31 11.65 -1.18
C HIS A 169 14.89 10.21 -1.48
N TYR A 170 13.87 10.06 -2.31
CA TYR A 170 13.51 8.78 -2.91
C TYR A 170 14.48 8.43 -4.04
N PRO A 171 15.04 7.20 -4.07
CA PRO A 171 15.98 6.81 -5.12
C PRO A 171 15.41 6.98 -6.52
N LEU A 172 14.17 6.50 -6.74
CA LEU A 172 13.49 6.61 -8.02
C LEU A 172 12.00 6.87 -7.83
N VAL A 173 11.49 7.84 -8.57
CA VAL A 173 10.06 8.08 -8.77
C VAL A 173 9.76 7.95 -10.26
N ALA A 174 8.94 6.97 -10.62
CA ALA A 174 8.52 6.72 -11.99
C ALA A 174 7.08 7.22 -12.19
N VAL A 175 6.86 8.04 -13.21
CA VAL A 175 5.56 8.63 -13.52
C VAL A 175 5.15 8.23 -14.93
N LEU A 176 3.96 7.64 -15.05
CA LEU A 176 3.33 7.34 -16.33
C LEU A 176 2.19 8.33 -16.59
N THR A 177 2.21 8.96 -17.77
CA THR A 177 1.16 9.86 -18.26
C THR A 177 0.77 9.46 -19.68
N VAL A 178 -0.48 9.68 -20.09
CA VAL A 178 -0.92 9.41 -21.47
C VAL A 178 -0.19 10.35 -22.45
N ALA A 179 0.39 9.77 -23.50
CA ALA A 179 1.14 10.52 -24.51
C ALA A 179 0.20 11.33 -25.43
N ASP A 180 -0.87 10.69 -25.92
CA ASP A 180 -1.84 11.34 -26.80
C ASP A 180 -2.81 12.24 -26.02
N ALA A 181 -2.97 13.48 -26.48
CA ALA A 181 -3.91 14.44 -25.91
C ALA A 181 -5.38 14.05 -26.16
N GLY A 182 -5.69 13.37 -27.27
CA GLY A 182 -7.04 12.91 -27.60
C GLY A 182 -7.55 11.84 -26.63
N ALA A 183 -6.70 10.87 -26.30
CA ALA A 183 -7.03 9.79 -25.37
C ALA A 183 -7.10 10.22 -23.89
N ARG A 184 -6.61 11.42 -23.51
CA ARG A 184 -6.64 11.90 -22.11
C ARG A 184 -8.03 12.07 -21.54
N HIS A 185 -9.04 12.30 -22.38
CA HIS A 185 -10.42 12.47 -21.95
C HIS A 185 -11.17 11.13 -21.83
N THR A 186 -10.60 10.04 -22.33
CA THR A 186 -11.19 8.70 -22.29
C THR A 186 -11.10 8.08 -20.89
N TYR A 187 -10.05 8.42 -20.14
CA TYR A 187 -9.78 7.85 -18.83
C TYR A 187 -9.91 8.90 -17.73
N ASN A 188 -10.51 8.51 -16.59
CA ASN A 188 -10.49 9.39 -15.42
C ASN A 188 -9.10 9.47 -14.79
N ILE A 189 -8.27 8.43 -14.92
CA ILE A 189 -6.91 8.38 -14.39
C ILE A 189 -5.97 9.06 -15.38
N VAL A 190 -5.31 10.13 -14.96
CA VAL A 190 -4.45 10.97 -15.80
C VAL A 190 -2.96 10.65 -15.63
N ALA A 191 -2.57 10.14 -14.47
CA ALA A 191 -1.19 9.74 -14.21
C ALA A 191 -1.12 8.60 -13.18
N SER A 192 -0.06 7.79 -13.28
CA SER A 192 0.36 6.85 -12.23
C SER A 192 1.75 7.23 -11.74
N VAL A 193 1.90 7.42 -10.44
CA VAL A 193 3.16 7.76 -9.77
C VAL A 193 3.59 6.56 -8.93
N THR A 194 4.76 6.00 -9.23
CA THR A 194 5.31 4.82 -8.53
C THR A 194 6.63 5.20 -7.87
N VAL A 195 6.68 5.12 -6.56
CA VAL A 195 7.90 5.34 -5.77
C VAL A 195 8.62 4.01 -5.60
N ILE A 196 9.86 3.96 -6.07
CA ILE A 196 10.66 2.73 -6.14
C ILE A 196 11.89 2.90 -5.25
N HIS A 197 12.07 1.98 -4.33
CA HIS A 197 13.36 1.80 -3.68
C HIS A 197 14.32 1.09 -4.63
N VAL A 198 15.54 1.60 -4.72
CA VAL A 198 16.65 1.01 -5.48
C VAL A 198 17.80 0.81 -4.50
N PRO A 199 18.46 -0.37 -4.49
CA PRO A 199 19.61 -0.64 -3.63
C PRO A 199 20.74 0.37 -3.87
N ASP A 200 21.38 0.80 -2.78
CA ASP A 200 22.54 1.68 -2.81
C ASP A 200 23.58 1.31 -1.74
N ASP A 201 24.72 2.01 -1.72
CA ASP A 201 25.85 1.67 -0.84
C ASP A 201 25.49 1.71 0.65
N LYS A 202 24.47 2.48 1.05
CA LYS A 202 24.02 2.59 2.45
C LYS A 202 22.88 1.63 2.78
N TYR A 203 22.02 1.32 1.81
CA TYR A 203 20.87 0.44 1.99
C TYR A 203 20.71 -0.50 0.79
N ASP A 204 21.18 -1.72 0.99
CA ASP A 204 21.20 -2.79 -0.02
C ASP A 204 19.92 -3.66 0.00
N LEU A 205 18.76 -3.05 0.29
CA LEU A 205 17.50 -3.81 0.21
C LEU A 205 17.08 -3.94 -1.24
N SER A 206 16.71 -5.15 -1.67
CA SER A 206 16.29 -5.40 -3.05
C SER A 206 15.22 -4.41 -3.53
N ALA A 207 15.35 -4.00 -4.78
CA ALA A 207 14.47 -3.03 -5.40
C ALA A 207 13.01 -3.43 -5.25
N ARG A 208 12.17 -2.48 -4.87
CA ARG A 208 10.74 -2.72 -4.62
C ARG A 208 9.95 -1.44 -4.74
N VAL A 209 8.68 -1.58 -5.12
CA VAL A 209 7.72 -0.49 -5.06
C VAL A 209 7.40 -0.21 -3.59
N LEU A 210 7.60 1.03 -3.16
CA LEU A 210 7.24 1.51 -1.84
C LEU A 210 5.78 1.96 -1.82
N PHE A 211 5.44 2.83 -2.78
CA PHE A 211 4.12 3.44 -2.90
C PHE A 211 3.75 3.53 -4.37
N GLN A 212 2.46 3.45 -4.65
CA GLN A 212 1.92 3.70 -5.98
C GLN A 212 0.65 4.54 -5.84
N TYR A 213 0.59 5.66 -6.55
CA TYR A 213 -0.52 6.58 -6.54
C TYR A 213 -1.12 6.70 -7.94
N LEU A 214 -2.45 6.69 -8.02
CA LEU A 214 -3.19 7.06 -9.21
C LEU A 214 -3.76 8.46 -9.04
N LEU A 215 -3.50 9.32 -10.02
CA LEU A 215 -3.99 10.68 -10.07
C LEU A 215 -5.14 10.75 -11.06
N THR A 216 -6.23 11.42 -10.70
CA THR A 216 -7.39 11.57 -11.59
C THR A 216 -7.54 12.97 -12.15
N SER A 217 -8.26 13.08 -13.27
CA SER A 217 -8.62 14.35 -13.90
C SER A 217 -9.38 15.30 -12.97
N GLN A 218 -10.08 14.73 -11.98
CA GLN A 218 -10.84 15.45 -10.96
C GLN A 218 -9.98 15.93 -9.77
N GLY A 219 -8.70 15.50 -9.68
CA GLY A 219 -7.81 15.85 -8.57
C GLY A 219 -7.77 14.85 -7.45
N ASN A 220 -8.46 13.72 -7.62
CA ASN A 220 -8.41 12.69 -6.60
C ASN A 220 -7.09 11.94 -6.74
N MET A 221 -6.51 11.60 -5.59
CA MET A 221 -5.33 10.76 -5.49
C MET A 221 -5.74 9.49 -4.76
N TYR A 222 -5.44 8.34 -5.36
CA TYR A 222 -5.69 7.03 -4.76
C TYR A 222 -4.38 6.28 -4.60
N GLU A 223 -4.06 5.90 -3.37
CA GLU A 223 -2.94 5.01 -3.10
C GLU A 223 -3.36 3.57 -3.42
N LEU A 224 -2.59 2.92 -4.30
CA LEU A 224 -2.75 1.52 -4.60
C LEU A 224 -1.97 0.68 -3.59
N LYS A 225 -2.69 -0.25 -2.96
CA LYS A 225 -2.06 -1.25 -2.12
C LYS A 225 -1.30 -2.21 -3.01
N VAL A 226 0.01 -2.27 -2.85
CA VAL A 226 0.87 -3.23 -3.55
C VAL A 226 0.44 -4.64 -3.13
N SER A 227 -0.36 -5.30 -3.97
CA SER A 227 -0.73 -6.70 -3.75
C SER A 227 0.51 -7.53 -4.06
N GLN A 228 1.15 -8.11 -3.04
CA GLN A 228 2.35 -8.95 -3.16
C GLN A 228 2.10 -10.29 -3.89
N ARG A 229 1.07 -10.39 -4.74
CA ARG A 229 0.62 -11.62 -5.40
C ARG A 229 1.62 -12.23 -6.40
N LEU A 230 2.68 -11.53 -6.77
CA LEU A 230 3.67 -12.02 -7.75
C LEU A 230 4.81 -12.85 -7.15
N TRP A 231 4.87 -13.06 -5.83
CA TRP A 231 5.86 -13.97 -5.23
C TRP A 231 5.46 -15.46 -5.22
N VAL A 232 4.28 -15.81 -5.73
CA VAL A 232 3.81 -17.21 -5.70
C VAL A 232 4.02 -17.94 -7.03
N GLU A 233 4.11 -17.24 -8.16
CA GLU A 233 4.29 -17.91 -9.46
C GLU A 233 5.73 -18.39 -9.71
N GLU A 234 6.75 -17.70 -9.19
CA GLU A 234 8.15 -18.07 -9.42
C GLU A 234 8.61 -19.29 -8.58
N GLU A 235 8.03 -19.52 -7.40
CA GLU A 235 8.28 -20.77 -6.64
C GLU A 235 7.43 -21.96 -7.13
N LEU A 236 6.34 -21.71 -7.87
CA LEU A 236 5.52 -22.77 -8.45
C LEU A 236 6.14 -23.40 -9.71
N GLU A 237 6.98 -22.67 -10.46
CA GLU A 237 7.71 -23.25 -11.60
C GLU A 237 8.82 -24.22 -11.20
N VAL A 238 9.39 -24.08 -10.00
CA VAL A 238 10.33 -25.07 -9.43
C VAL A 238 9.62 -26.33 -8.94
N CYS A 239 8.30 -26.28 -8.73
CA CYS A 239 7.50 -27.43 -8.29
C CYS A 239 6.86 -28.25 -9.43
N ARG A 240 7.20 -28.01 -10.71
CA ARG A 240 6.82 -28.93 -11.81
C ARG A 240 7.68 -30.20 -11.82
N LEU A 241 7.52 -31.03 -10.78
CA LEU A 241 7.87 -32.45 -10.87
C LEU A 241 6.70 -33.33 -10.41
N ARG A 242 6.14 -34.01 -11.43
CA ARG A 242 5.21 -35.15 -11.45
C ARG A 242 3.71 -34.85 -11.22
N PRO A 243 2.84 -35.18 -12.20
CA PRO A 243 1.41 -35.19 -12.01
C PRO A 243 1.02 -36.43 -11.19
N GLY A 244 0.22 -36.26 -10.14
CA GLY A 244 -0.51 -37.38 -9.53
C GLY A 244 -0.49 -37.51 -8.01
N VAL A 245 -0.05 -36.52 -7.24
CA VAL A 245 -0.22 -36.56 -5.77
C VAL A 245 -0.65 -35.19 -5.27
N ILE A 246 -1.86 -35.09 -4.72
CA ILE A 246 -2.30 -33.93 -3.92
C ILE A 246 -1.75 -34.15 -2.50
N PRO A 247 -0.75 -33.40 -2.02
CA PRO A 247 -0.30 -33.54 -0.64
C PRO A 247 -1.21 -32.70 0.25
N SER A 248 -1.76 -33.30 1.30
CA SER A 248 -2.43 -32.54 2.36
C SER A 248 -1.43 -31.58 3.02
N VAL A 249 -1.92 -30.39 3.41
CA VAL A 249 -1.18 -29.24 3.95
C VAL A 249 -0.27 -29.60 5.14
N LEU A 250 -0.52 -30.72 5.84
CA LEU A 250 0.31 -31.18 6.95
C LEU A 250 1.67 -31.77 6.55
N ASN A 251 1.84 -32.31 5.34
CA ASN A 251 3.13 -32.91 4.94
C ASN A 251 4.18 -31.87 4.51
N PHE A 252 3.77 -30.62 4.23
CA PHE A 252 4.68 -29.55 3.84
C PHE A 252 5.55 -29.05 5.01
N LEU A 253 4.98 -29.00 6.22
CA LEU A 253 5.69 -28.58 7.43
C LEU A 253 6.78 -29.57 7.86
N ALA A 254 6.53 -30.88 7.74
CA ALA A 254 7.51 -31.91 8.10
C ALA A 254 8.71 -31.96 7.15
N HIS A 255 8.55 -31.54 5.89
CA HIS A 255 9.65 -31.52 4.91
C HIS A 255 10.52 -30.27 5.05
N LEU A 256 9.96 -29.14 5.48
CA LEU A 256 10.69 -27.89 5.76
C LEU A 256 11.63 -28.04 6.96
N GLU A 257 11.23 -28.77 8.01
CA GLU A 257 12.12 -29.01 9.16
C GLU A 257 13.32 -29.91 8.82
N ARG A 258 13.16 -30.92 7.95
CA ARG A 258 14.29 -31.77 7.51
C ARG A 258 15.28 -31.04 6.61
N VAL A 259 14.81 -30.11 5.78
CA VAL A 259 15.69 -29.32 4.89
C VAL A 259 16.47 -28.27 5.69
N ARG A 260 15.87 -27.69 6.74
CA ARG A 260 16.57 -26.77 7.65
C ARG A 260 17.62 -27.48 8.51
N ALA A 261 17.39 -28.74 8.92
CA ALA A 261 18.35 -29.53 9.70
C ALA A 261 19.57 -30.04 8.90
N ARG A 262 19.49 -30.13 7.55
CA ARG A 262 20.62 -30.55 6.70
C ARG A 262 21.55 -29.40 6.26
N LYS A 263 21.16 -28.14 6.42
CA LYS A 263 22.01 -26.98 6.05
C LYS A 263 22.91 -26.46 7.19
N THR A 264 22.81 -27.00 8.40
CA THR A 264 23.66 -26.61 9.54
C THR A 264 24.84 -27.55 9.81
N THR A 265 25.01 -28.63 9.05
CA THR A 265 26.14 -29.57 9.18
C THR A 265 26.90 -29.70 7.87
N THR A 266 27.52 -28.61 7.43
CA THR A 266 28.70 -28.67 6.54
C THR A 266 29.43 -27.32 6.55
N LYS A 267 30.07 -27.02 7.68
CA LYS A 267 31.29 -26.21 7.69
C LYS A 267 32.33 -26.89 8.59
N GLN A 268 33.39 -27.31 7.92
CA GLN A 268 34.79 -27.40 8.36
C GLN A 268 35.25 -28.52 9.30
N PRO A 269 36.57 -28.81 9.33
CA PRO A 269 37.70 -28.11 8.69
C PRO A 269 38.06 -28.55 7.27
#